data_AF-A0A227KQR5-F1
#
_entry.id   AF-A0A227KQR5-F1
#
_cell.length_a   1.000
_cell.length_b   1.000
_cell.length_c   1.000
_cell.angle_alpha   90.00
_cell.angle_beta   90.00
_cell.angle_gamma   90.00
#
_symmetry.space_group_name_H-M   'P 1'
#
loop_
_entity.id
_entity.type
_entity.pdbx_description
1 polymer ?
#
loop_
_entity_poly.entity_id
_entity_poly.type
_entity_poly.pdbx_seq_one_letter_code
_entity_poly.pdbx_strand_id
1 'polypeptide(L)' 'MIINKEKIQDVEVVKIGEKLKPGFAGPRKLAIYEARVKQGQKTLKKKSEDLNELLAWIQKKKAA' A
#
# COMPACT_ATOMS: atom_id res chain seq x y z
N MET A 1 -23.00 -3.25 8.76
CA MET A 1 -21.74 -2.48 8.92
C MET A 1 -21.55 -1.67 7.64
N ILE A 2 -21.99 -0.41 7.64
CA ILE A 2 -21.91 0.45 6.44
C ILE A 2 -20.50 1.01 6.42
N ILE A 3 -19.66 0.47 5.54
CA ILE A 3 -18.33 1.01 5.30
C ILE A 3 -18.54 2.29 4.48
N ASN A 4 -18.51 3.44 5.15
CA ASN A 4 -18.61 4.76 4.51
C ASN A 4 -17.59 4.87 3.37
N LYS A 5 -18.07 4.73 2.13
CA LYS A 5 -17.30 4.85 0.88
C LYS A 5 -16.83 6.28 0.57
N GLU A 6 -17.12 7.26 1.42
CA GLU A 6 -16.93 8.69 1.10
C GLU A 6 -15.55 9.27 1.44
N LYS A 7 -14.59 8.53 2.05
CA LYS A 7 -13.30 9.13 2.49
C LYS A 7 -12.01 8.41 2.08
N ILE A 8 -12.05 7.60 1.02
CA ILE A 8 -10.84 6.99 0.44
C ILE A 8 -10.67 7.33 -1.05
N GLN A 9 -11.08 8.53 -1.50
CA GLN A 9 -10.83 8.95 -2.89
C GLN A 9 -9.35 9.28 -3.16
N ASP A 10 -8.57 9.63 -2.14
CA ASP A 10 -7.18 10.06 -2.31
C ASP A 10 -6.14 8.96 -2.07
N VAL A 11 -6.55 7.72 -1.80
CA VAL A 11 -5.60 6.64 -1.50
C VAL A 11 -5.95 5.37 -2.27
N GLU A 12 -5.01 4.92 -3.09
CA GLU A 12 -5.09 3.68 -3.82
C GLU A 12 -3.95 2.77 -3.37
N VAL A 13 -4.23 1.49 -3.10
CA VAL A 13 -3.19 0.48 -2.86
C VAL A 13 -3.37 -0.61 -3.89
N VAL A 14 -2.36 -0.81 -4.74
CA VAL A 14 -2.38 -1.81 -5.80
C VAL A 14 -1.24 -2.79 -5.62
N LYS A 15 -1.51 -4.06 -5.92
CA LYS A 15 -0.46 -5.07 -6.05
C LYS A 15 0.26 -4.84 -7.37
N ILE A 16 1.55 -4.52 -7.33
CA ILE A 16 2.35 -4.19 -8.50
C ILE A 16 3.27 -5.33 -8.94
N GLY A 17 3.38 -6.38 -8.14
CA GLY A 17 4.18 -7.53 -8.49
C GLY A 17 4.21 -8.60 -7.42
N GLU A 18 4.92 -9.66 -7.74
CA GLU A 18 5.20 -10.77 -6.86
C GLU A 18 6.69 -11.09 -6.97
N LYS A 19 7.36 -11.20 -5.84
CA LYS A 19 8.75 -11.64 -5.75
C LYS A 19 8.78 -13.00 -5.10
N LEU A 20 9.45 -13.95 -5.74
CA LEU A 20 9.77 -15.23 -5.10
C LEU A 20 10.95 -14.97 -4.15
N LYS A 21 10.75 -15.15 -2.84
CA LYS A 21 11.87 -15.24 -1.89
C LYS A 21 12.13 -16.71 -1.54
N PRO A 22 13.41 -17.11 -1.47
CA PRO A 22 13.75 -18.40 -0.86
C PRO A 22 13.31 -18.37 0.60
N GLY A 23 12.53 -19.37 1.00
CA GLY A 23 12.10 -19.60 2.38
C GLY A 23 12.52 -21.00 2.84
N PHE A 24 12.49 -21.21 4.16
CA PHE A 24 12.98 -22.44 4.78
C PHE A 24 12.22 -23.71 4.32
N ALA A 25 10.94 -23.58 3.98
CA ALA A 25 10.10 -24.67 3.46
C ALA A 25 9.91 -24.63 1.93
N GLY A 26 10.69 -23.82 1.21
CA GLY A 26 10.57 -23.60 -0.23
C GLY A 26 10.36 -22.13 -0.62
N PRO A 27 10.37 -21.82 -1.93
CA PRO A 27 10.18 -20.47 -2.42
C PRO A 27 8.78 -19.95 -2.10
N ARG A 28 8.71 -18.84 -1.36
CA ARG A 28 7.45 -18.17 -1.01
C ARG A 28 7.22 -16.97 -1.92
N LYS A 29 5.98 -16.80 -2.38
CA LYS A 29 5.57 -15.59 -3.12
C LYS A 29 5.34 -14.46 -2.11
N LEU A 30 6.13 -13.40 -2.23
CA LEU A 30 5.89 -12.12 -1.56
C LEU A 30 5.23 -11.17 -2.54
N ALA A 31 4.03 -10.73 -2.22
CA ALA A 31 3.36 -9.68 -2.99
C ALA A 31 4.01 -8.33 -2.68
N ILE A 32 4.29 -7.55 -3.72
CA ILE A 32 4.74 -6.17 -3.60
C ILE A 32 3.53 -5.27 -3.87
N TYR A 33 3.27 -4.38 -2.93
CA TYR A 33 2.17 -3.43 -3.00
C TYR A 33 2.74 -2.02 -3.20
N GLU A 34 2.01 -1.20 -3.95
CA GLU A 34 2.25 0.23 -4.09
C GLU A 34 1.05 0.99 -3.55
N ALA A 35 1.28 1.83 -2.54
CA ALA A 35 0.34 2.83 -2.10
C ALA A 35 0.54 4.13 -2.89
N ARG A 36 -0.54 4.73 -3.34
CA ARG A 36 -0.61 6.01 -4.02
C ARG A 36 -1.51 6.93 -3.20
N VAL A 37 -0.97 8.05 -2.76
CA VAL A 37 -1.71 9.06 -1.99
C VAL A 37 -1.73 10.35 -2.81
N LYS A 38 -2.92 10.84 -3.14
CA LYS A 38 -3.13 12.13 -3.79
C LYS A 38 -3.14 13.21 -2.71
N GLN A 39 -2.22 14.16 -2.80
CA GLN A 39 -2.10 15.31 -1.88
C GLN A 39 -2.14 16.58 -2.74
N GLY A 40 -3.34 17.13 -2.93
CA GLY A 40 -3.59 18.25 -3.85
C GLY A 40 -3.26 17.88 -5.31
N GLN A 41 -2.35 18.62 -5.93
CA GLN A 41 -1.88 18.35 -7.31
C GLN A 41 -0.79 17.27 -7.39
N LYS A 42 -0.24 16.81 -6.27
CA LYS A 42 0.86 15.83 -6.26
C LYS A 42 0.35 14.44 -5.90
N THR A 43 0.84 13.42 -6.59
CA THR A 43 0.60 12.01 -6.23
C THR A 43 1.87 11.43 -5.64
N LEU A 44 1.83 11.12 -4.35
CA LEU A 44 2.92 10.44 -3.65
C LEU A 44 2.75 8.93 -3.83
N LYS A 45 3.85 8.22 -4.09
CA LYS A 45 3.83 6.77 -4.26
C LYS A 45 4.85 6.13 -3.31
N LYS A 46 4.47 5.03 -2.67
CA LYS A 46 5.38 4.22 -1.86
C LYS A 46 5.15 2.73 -2.14
N LYS A 47 6.24 1.99 -2.31
CA LYS A 47 6.22 0.54 -2.50
C LYS A 47 6.68 -0.16 -1.23
N SER A 48 6.00 -1.23 -0.84
CA SER A 48 6.47 -2.13 0.22
C SER A 48 5.90 -3.53 0.03
N GLU A 49 6.62 -4.52 0.54
CA GLU A 49 6.13 -5.90 0.71
C GLU A 49 5.19 -6.01 1.92
N ASP A 50 5.23 -5.04 2.83
CA ASP A 50 4.47 -5.02 4.08
C ASP A 50 3.31 -4.02 4.01
N LEU A 51 2.08 -4.53 4.18
CA LEU A 51 0.86 -3.72 4.14
C LEU A 51 0.71 -2.80 5.36
N ASN A 52 1.23 -3.17 6.53
CA ASN A 52 1.20 -2.32 7.71
C ASN A 52 2.14 -1.13 7.55
N GLU A 53 3.31 -1.33 6.93
CA GLU A 53 4.23 -0.23 6.61
C GLU A 53 3.60 0.77 5.63
N LEU A 54 2.88 0.28 4.61
CA LEU A 54 2.13 1.13 3.69
C LEU A 54 1.00 1.87 4.40
N LEU A 55 0.25 1.20 5.27
CA LEU A 55 -0.82 1.80 6.04
C LEU A 55 -0.31 2.92 6.96
N ALA A 56 0.76 2.67 7.71
CA ALA A 56 1.39 3.67 8.57
C ALA A 56 1.90 4.88 7.77
N TRP A 57 2.47 4.65 6.60
CA TRP A 57 2.90 5.72 5.70
C TRP A 57 1.72 6.54 5.16
N ILE A 58 0.64 5.88 4.72
CA ILE A 58 -0.59 6.54 4.26
C ILE A 58 -1.17 7.42 5.37
N GLN A 59 -1.28 6.88 6.59
CA GLN A 59 -1.80 7.62 7.75
C GLN A 59 -0.94 8.86 8.03
N LYS A 60 0.40 8.73 8.00
CA LYS A 60 1.31 9.86 8.16
C LYS A 60 1.14 10.92 7.06
N LYS A 61 0.84 10.51 5.82
CA LYS A 61 0.64 11.44 4.69
C LYS A 61 -0.73 12.10 4.69
N LYS A 62 -1.76 11.48 5.27
CA LYS A 62 -3.07 12.10 5.47
C LYS A 62 -3.13 13.05 6.66
N ALA A 63 -2.25 12.86 7.65
CA ALA A 63 -2.18 13.72 8.83
C ALA A 63 -1.37 15.02 8.64
N ALA A 64 -0.80 15.23 7.44
CA ALA A 64 0.03 16.37 7.08
C ALA A 64 -0.60 17.18 5.94
#